data_AF-A0A9N7Z5R7-F1
#
_entry.id   AF-A0A9N7Z5R7-F1
#
_cell.length_a   1.000
_cell.length_b   1.000
_cell.length_c   1.000
_cell.angle_alpha   90.00
_cell.angle_beta   90.00
_cell.angle_gamma   90.00
#
_symmetry.space_group_name_H-M   'P 1'
#
loop_
_entity.id
_entity.type
_entity.pdbx_description
1 polymer ?
#
loop_
_entity_poly.entity_id
_entity_poly.type
_entity_poly.pdbx_seq_one_letter_code
_entity_poly.pdbx_strand_id
1 'polypeptide(L)'
;MPKGGKRGSHKGRMRTYTSPEEIDAQMKAEKERKEQEAEGVEAAAPNDVAEEKLPASGSEDSDDDDSMRKRTGTEGMIEIENPNRISQKSKKVTQIELDEPRQLSRREREEIEKQRAKERYMKLHLAGKTDQAKADLARLAIIRKQREDAAKKKDEEKKAKVAASAATRGINSLTLK
;
A
#
# COMPACT_ATOMS: atom_id res chain seq x y z
N MET A 1 8.86 -52.33 -0.21
CA MET A 1 8.39 -51.53 -1.37
C MET A 1 7.42 -50.47 -0.85
N PRO A 2 7.72 -49.15 -0.95
CA PRO A 2 6.80 -48.13 -0.45
C PRO A 2 5.64 -47.95 -1.42
N LYS A 3 4.39 -48.08 -0.94
CA LYS A 3 3.19 -47.87 -1.75
C LYS A 3 3.01 -46.37 -2.01
N GLY A 4 3.15 -45.98 -3.28
CA GLY A 4 2.96 -44.59 -3.72
C GLY A 4 1.56 -44.07 -3.36
N GLY A 5 1.52 -43.12 -2.44
CA GLY A 5 0.30 -42.41 -2.07
C GLY A 5 -0.25 -41.64 -3.27
N LYS A 6 -1.51 -41.91 -3.62
CA LYS A 6 -2.24 -41.24 -4.69
C LYS A 6 -2.46 -39.78 -4.29
N ARG A 7 -1.59 -38.88 -4.75
CA ARG A 7 -1.73 -37.43 -4.54
C ARG A 7 -3.10 -37.01 -5.11
N GLY A 8 -3.97 -36.57 -4.22
CA GLY A 8 -5.37 -36.27 -4.49
C GLY A 8 -5.53 -35.34 -5.69
N SER A 9 -6.22 -35.84 -6.71
CA SER A 9 -6.64 -35.06 -7.86
C SER A 9 -7.54 -33.94 -7.38
N HIS A 10 -7.04 -32.71 -7.39
CA HIS A 10 -7.83 -31.50 -7.08
C HIS A 10 -8.86 -31.17 -8.17
N LYS A 11 -8.96 -32.01 -9.21
CA LYS A 11 -9.97 -31.90 -10.27
C LYS A 11 -11.33 -32.23 -9.67
N GLY A 12 -12.14 -31.20 -9.44
CA GLY A 12 -13.49 -31.32 -8.87
C GLY A 12 -13.69 -30.68 -7.50
N ARG A 13 -12.63 -30.16 -6.86
CA ARG A 13 -12.80 -29.36 -5.64
C ARG A 13 -13.40 -28.01 -6.04
N MET A 14 -14.61 -27.71 -5.56
CA MET A 14 -15.24 -26.39 -5.71
C MET A 14 -14.26 -25.32 -5.25
N ARG A 15 -14.12 -24.26 -6.05
CA ARG A 15 -13.29 -23.10 -5.73
C ARG A 15 -13.95 -22.37 -4.57
N THR A 16 -13.45 -22.59 -3.35
CA THR A 16 -13.84 -21.79 -2.20
C THR A 16 -13.13 -20.44 -2.32
N TYR A 17 -13.90 -19.36 -2.46
CA TYR A 17 -13.37 -18.01 -2.34
C TYR A 17 -13.25 -17.68 -0.85
N THR A 18 -12.06 -17.25 -0.43
CA THR A 18 -11.88 -16.65 0.90
C THR A 18 -12.78 -15.42 1.02
N SER A 19 -13.39 -15.24 2.19
CA SER A 19 -14.24 -14.09 2.42
C SER A 19 -13.38 -12.80 2.47
N PRO A 20 -13.91 -11.63 2.10
CA PRO A 20 -13.17 -10.38 2.17
C PRO A 20 -12.62 -10.10 3.57
N GLU A 21 -13.40 -10.43 4.61
CA GLU A 21 -12.99 -10.27 6.01
C GLU A 21 -11.83 -11.20 6.39
N GLU A 22 -11.77 -12.42 5.84
CA GLU A 22 -10.64 -13.33 6.05
C GLU A 22 -9.36 -12.82 5.37
N ILE A 23 -9.48 -12.22 4.19
CA ILE A 23 -8.33 -11.64 3.46
C ILE A 23 -7.78 -10.45 4.24
N ASP A 24 -8.66 -9.57 4.73
CA ASP A 24 -8.27 -8.41 5.52
C ASP A 24 -7.65 -8.81 6.87
N ALA A 25 -8.20 -9.84 7.53
CA ALA A 25 -7.63 -10.38 8.77
C ALA A 25 -6.24 -10.99 8.54
N GLN A 26 -6.03 -11.71 7.43
CA GLN A 26 -4.72 -12.27 7.06
C GLN A 26 -3.69 -11.17 6.78
N MET A 27 -4.07 -10.15 6.01
CA MET A 27 -3.20 -9.01 5.72
C MET A 27 -2.84 -8.22 6.98
N LYS A 28 -3.79 -8.06 7.91
CA LYS A 28 -3.55 -7.40 9.19
C LYS A 28 -2.61 -8.22 10.08
N ALA A 29 -2.80 -9.53 10.16
CA ALA A 29 -1.94 -10.42 10.94
C ALA A 29 -0.50 -10.47 10.39
N GLU A 30 -0.30 -10.50 9.07
CA GLU A 30 1.04 -10.40 8.47
C GLU A 30 1.70 -9.05 8.78
N LYS A 31 0.93 -7.96 8.73
CA LYS A 31 1.44 -6.63 9.04
C LYS A 31 1.88 -6.52 10.51
N GLU A 32 1.06 -7.00 11.44
CA GLU A 32 1.39 -7.03 12.87
C GLU A 32 2.60 -7.92 13.16
N ARG A 33 2.72 -9.08 12.52
CA ARG A 33 3.90 -9.94 12.65
C ARG A 33 5.18 -9.24 12.17
N LYS A 34 5.09 -8.52 11.04
CA LYS A 34 6.22 -7.77 10.48
C LYS A 34 6.60 -6.56 11.35
N GLU A 35 5.61 -5.90 11.95
CA GLU A 35 5.84 -4.82 12.91
C GLU A 35 6.51 -5.36 14.19
N GLN A 36 6.07 -6.51 14.70
CA GLN A 36 6.71 -7.18 15.85
C GLN A 36 8.13 -7.68 15.54
N GLU A 37 8.38 -8.17 14.32
CA GLU A 37 9.73 -8.56 13.89
C GLU A 37 10.64 -7.34 13.74
N ALA A 38 10.12 -6.21 13.27
CA ALA A 38 10.86 -4.95 13.20
C ALA A 38 11.13 -4.36 14.60
N GLU A 39 10.18 -4.48 15.53
CA GLU A 39 10.32 -4.02 16.92
C GLU A 39 11.24 -4.94 17.74
N GLY A 40 11.24 -6.25 17.46
CA GLY A 40 12.11 -7.23 18.11
C GLY A 40 13.60 -7.12 17.75
N VAL A 41 13.94 -6.40 16.67
CA VAL A 41 15.34 -6.14 16.26
C VAL A 41 15.92 -4.92 17.00
N GLU A 42 15.11 -4.08 17.65
CA GLU A 42 15.59 -2.94 18.45
C GLU A 42 15.91 -3.31 19.92
N ALA A 43 15.51 -4.49 20.42
CA ALA A 43 15.59 -4.82 21.85
C ALA A 43 16.56 -5.96 22.24
N ALA A 44 17.30 -6.56 21.30
CA ALA A 44 18.19 -7.68 21.62
C ALA A 44 19.50 -7.68 20.81
N ALA A 45 20.50 -6.97 21.32
CA ALA A 45 21.91 -7.37 21.19
C ALA A 45 22.42 -7.68 22.60
N PRO A 46 23.10 -8.82 22.82
CA PRO A 46 24.50 -8.94 22.40
C PRO A 46 24.94 -10.31 21.85
N ASN A 47 25.96 -10.26 20.95
CA ASN A 47 27.04 -11.23 20.66
C ASN A 47 26.78 -12.75 20.74
N ASP A 48 26.92 -13.49 19.63
CA ASP A 48 28.09 -14.36 19.34
C ASP A 48 27.98 -15.08 17.95
N VAL A 49 29.13 -15.59 17.49
CA VAL A 49 29.63 -15.87 16.12
C VAL A 49 28.95 -16.99 15.28
N ALA A 50 28.83 -16.76 13.95
CA ALA A 50 29.07 -17.70 12.82
C ALA A 50 28.64 -17.05 11.48
N GLU A 51 29.47 -16.27 10.80
CA GLU A 51 30.47 -16.70 9.80
C GLU A 51 29.85 -17.33 8.52
N GLU A 52 29.32 -16.49 7.62
CA GLU A 52 29.36 -16.75 6.17
C GLU A 52 29.90 -15.52 5.45
N LYS A 53 31.02 -15.74 4.77
CA LYS A 53 31.98 -14.76 4.27
C LYS A 53 31.66 -14.47 2.81
N LEU A 54 31.24 -13.24 2.49
CA LEU A 54 31.36 -12.70 1.12
C LEU A 54 32.06 -11.34 1.17
N PRO A 55 32.99 -11.08 0.25
CA PRO A 55 34.03 -10.09 0.42
C PRO A 55 33.44 -8.68 0.43
N ALA A 56 33.81 -7.93 1.46
CA ALA A 56 33.80 -6.48 1.44
C ALA A 56 34.45 -6.02 0.13
N SER A 57 33.62 -5.56 -0.80
CA SER A 57 34.08 -4.69 -1.87
C SER A 57 34.65 -3.47 -1.14
N GLY A 58 35.98 -3.41 -1.09
CA GLY A 58 36.72 -2.29 -0.55
C GLY A 58 36.31 -1.04 -1.30
N SER A 59 35.33 -0.32 -0.75
CA SER A 59 35.24 1.11 -0.96
C SER A 59 36.42 1.67 -0.19
N GLU A 60 37.51 1.93 -0.91
CA GLU A 60 38.58 2.79 -0.45
C GLU A 60 37.97 4.17 -0.25
N ASP A 61 37.37 4.37 0.93
CA ASP A 61 37.07 5.67 1.47
C ASP A 61 38.43 6.29 1.79
N SER A 62 39.01 6.89 0.75
CA SER A 62 40.19 7.75 0.85
C SER A 62 39.75 9.02 1.57
N ASP A 63 39.47 8.87 2.86
CA ASP A 63 39.28 9.96 3.79
C ASP A 63 40.63 10.66 3.91
N ASP A 64 40.79 11.74 3.15
CA ASP A 64 41.89 12.72 3.26
C ASP A 64 41.74 13.45 4.60
N ASP A 65 41.81 12.70 5.70
CA ASP A 65 42.05 13.23 7.04
C ASP A 65 43.53 13.58 7.18
N ASP A 66 43.98 14.48 6.29
CA ASP A 66 45.31 15.09 6.28
C ASP A 66 45.44 16.16 7.38
N SER A 67 44.39 16.28 8.21
CA SER A 67 44.27 17.25 9.29
C SER A 67 44.64 16.67 10.66
N MET A 68 44.42 15.37 10.90
CA MET A 68 44.83 14.70 12.14
C MET A 68 46.03 13.77 11.98
N ARG A 69 46.38 13.38 10.75
CA ARG A 69 47.64 12.68 10.50
C ARG A 69 48.79 13.68 10.68
N LYS A 70 49.82 13.29 11.42
CA LYS A 70 51.07 14.07 11.46
C LYS A 70 51.61 14.09 10.02
N ARG A 71 51.42 15.21 9.33
CA ARG A 71 51.89 15.37 7.96
C ARG A 71 53.39 15.07 7.91
N THR A 72 53.80 14.18 7.02
CA THR A 72 55.18 13.73 6.94
C THR A 72 55.89 14.38 5.75
N GLY A 73 57.14 14.80 5.93
CA GLY A 73 57.93 15.38 4.84
C GLY A 73 57.40 16.74 4.37
N THR A 74 57.08 16.85 3.07
CA THR A 74 56.63 18.09 2.41
C THR A 74 55.11 18.28 2.39
N GLU A 75 54.35 17.32 2.92
CA GLU A 75 52.90 17.39 3.04
C GLU A 75 52.52 18.56 3.96
N GLY A 76 51.92 19.61 3.40
CA GLY A 76 51.52 20.82 4.13
C GLY A 76 52.41 22.05 3.94
N MET A 77 53.54 21.95 3.23
CA MET A 77 54.30 23.14 2.79
C MET A 77 53.67 23.82 1.58
N ILE A 78 52.88 23.08 0.79
CA ILE A 78 52.20 23.58 -0.40
C ILE A 78 50.73 23.84 -0.04
N GLU A 79 50.28 25.07 -0.26
CA GLU A 79 48.88 25.45 -0.08
C GLU A 79 48.02 24.83 -1.19
N ILE A 80 47.02 24.04 -0.81
CA ILE A 80 46.12 23.40 -1.76
C ILE A 80 45.00 24.39 -2.13
N GLU A 81 45.19 25.14 -3.22
CA GLU A 81 44.22 26.08 -3.81
C GLU A 81 43.13 25.38 -4.65
N ASN A 82 42.68 24.19 -4.24
CA ASN A 82 41.61 23.51 -4.96
C ASN A 82 40.25 24.05 -4.47
N PRO A 83 39.48 24.77 -5.29
CA PRO A 83 38.19 25.35 -4.88
C PRO A 83 37.12 24.31 -4.56
N ASN A 84 37.27 23.06 -5.04
CA ASN A 84 36.38 21.95 -4.69
C ASN A 84 36.87 21.16 -3.46
N ARG A 85 37.98 21.57 -2.82
CA ARG A 85 38.50 20.88 -1.64
C ARG A 85 37.66 21.21 -0.43
N ILE A 86 36.92 20.21 0.04
CA ILE A 86 36.10 20.31 1.24
C ILE A 86 37.02 20.09 2.45
N SER A 87 37.43 21.16 3.12
CA SER A 87 38.18 21.05 4.37
C SER A 87 37.21 20.78 5.54
N GLN A 88 37.32 19.60 6.15
CA GLN A 88 36.55 19.29 7.35
C GLN A 88 37.15 20.03 8.55
N LYS A 89 36.42 21.06 9.03
CA LYS A 89 36.75 21.73 10.30
C LYS A 89 35.94 21.05 11.40
N SER A 90 36.60 20.55 12.43
CA SER A 90 35.94 19.98 13.61
C SER A 90 35.11 21.07 14.31
N LYS A 91 33.78 20.99 14.17
CA LYS A 91 32.85 21.89 14.86
C LYS A 91 32.57 21.33 16.25
N LYS A 92 32.52 22.22 17.25
CA LYS A 92 32.15 21.85 18.62
C LYS A 92 30.66 21.48 18.63
N VAL A 93 30.32 20.40 19.35
CA VAL A 93 28.96 19.84 19.44
C VAL A 93 27.91 20.88 19.84
N THR A 94 28.29 21.90 20.61
CA THR A 94 27.42 23.00 21.06
C THR A 94 27.04 24.01 19.98
N GLN A 95 27.68 23.99 18.81
CA GLN A 95 27.40 24.89 17.67
C GLN A 95 26.67 24.19 16.52
N ILE A 96 26.27 22.92 16.71
CA ILE A 96 25.43 22.22 15.76
C ILE A 96 23.99 22.68 16.03
N GLU A 97 23.54 23.71 15.30
CA GLU A 97 22.14 24.11 15.26
C GLU A 97 21.33 22.94 14.65
N LEU A 98 20.68 22.17 15.52
CA LEU A 98 19.85 21.00 15.16
C LEU A 98 18.44 21.38 14.67
N ASP A 99 18.12 22.68 14.61
CA ASP A 99 16.78 23.20 14.36
C ASP A 99 16.45 23.43 12.88
N GLU A 100 17.41 23.31 11.96
CA GLU A 100 17.08 23.34 10.53
C GLU A 100 16.58 21.96 10.08
N PRO A 101 15.37 21.88 9.46
CA PRO A 101 14.86 20.62 8.94
C PRO A 101 15.86 20.09 7.92
N ARG A 102 16.53 19.00 8.30
CA ARG A 102 17.50 18.27 7.50
C ARG A 102 16.91 18.13 6.09
N GLN A 103 17.52 18.81 5.12
CA GLN A 103 17.05 18.81 3.75
C GLN A 103 17.06 17.35 3.28
N LEU A 104 15.87 16.74 3.26
CA LEU A 104 15.67 15.35 2.86
C LEU A 104 16.46 15.08 1.59
N SER A 105 17.19 13.97 1.57
CA SER A 105 18.01 13.59 0.44
C SER A 105 17.15 13.60 -0.83
N ARG A 106 17.75 13.91 -1.99
CA ARG A 106 17.01 13.97 -3.27
C ARG A 106 16.15 12.70 -3.49
N ARG A 107 16.66 11.54 -3.07
CA ARG A 107 15.96 10.25 -3.13
C ARG A 107 14.74 10.20 -2.22
N GLU A 108 14.86 10.70 -0.99
CA GLU A 108 13.79 10.72 -0.01
C GLU A 108 12.65 11.67 -0.43
N ARG A 109 12.98 12.81 -1.05
CA ARG A 109 11.98 13.75 -1.59
C ARG A 109 11.13 13.12 -2.69
N GLU A 110 11.78 12.48 -3.66
CA GLU A 110 11.11 11.81 -4.76
C GLU A 110 10.25 10.64 -4.26
N GLU A 111 10.69 9.91 -3.23
CA GLU A 111 9.94 8.81 -2.65
C GLU A 111 8.70 9.29 -1.88
N ILE A 112 8.81 10.36 -1.09
CA ILE A 112 7.66 10.98 -0.40
C ILE A 112 6.67 11.55 -1.40
N GLU A 113 7.14 12.19 -2.47
CA GLU A 113 6.27 12.71 -3.52
C GLU A 113 5.54 11.58 -4.26
N LYS A 114 6.24 10.48 -4.55
CA LYS A 114 5.63 9.28 -5.14
C LYS A 114 4.57 8.67 -4.24
N GLN A 115 4.79 8.62 -2.92
CA GLN A 115 3.79 8.17 -1.96
C GLN A 115 2.58 9.11 -1.94
N ARG A 116 2.81 10.43 -1.82
CA ARG A 116 1.74 11.45 -1.86
C ARG A 116 0.93 11.43 -3.15
N ALA A 117 1.57 11.19 -4.29
CA ALA A 117 0.91 11.07 -5.58
C ALA A 117 -0.02 9.85 -5.64
N LYS A 118 0.44 8.69 -5.13
CA LYS A 118 -0.40 7.49 -5.00
C LYS A 118 -1.57 7.72 -4.07
N GLU A 119 -1.34 8.30 -2.90
CA GLU A 119 -2.40 8.64 -1.94
C GLU A 119 -3.43 9.60 -2.55
N ARG A 120 -2.97 10.62 -3.26
CA ARG A 120 -3.85 11.57 -3.96
C ARG A 120 -4.68 10.85 -5.02
N TYR A 121 -4.07 9.97 -5.81
CA TYR A 121 -4.78 9.17 -6.81
C TYR A 121 -5.84 8.29 -6.13
N MET A 122 -5.47 7.56 -5.08
CA MET A 122 -6.39 6.71 -4.32
C MET A 122 -7.54 7.53 -3.70
N LYS A 123 -7.24 8.70 -3.13
CA LYS A 123 -8.24 9.62 -2.58
C LYS A 123 -9.20 10.11 -3.66
N LEU A 124 -8.70 10.48 -4.84
CA LEU A 124 -9.54 10.88 -5.97
C LEU A 124 -10.38 9.72 -6.51
N HIS A 125 -9.83 8.51 -6.50
CA HIS A 125 -10.53 7.31 -6.96
C HIS A 125 -11.68 6.95 -6.00
N LEU A 126 -11.42 6.94 -4.70
CA LEU A 126 -12.43 6.76 -3.66
C LEU A 126 -13.50 7.86 -3.70
N ALA A 127 -13.11 9.10 -3.98
CA ALA A 127 -14.03 10.20 -4.19
C ALA A 127 -14.84 10.12 -5.50
N GLY A 128 -14.61 9.10 -6.34
CA GLY A 128 -15.32 8.94 -7.61
C GLY A 128 -14.90 9.93 -8.70
N LYS A 129 -13.74 10.60 -8.56
CA LYS A 129 -13.30 11.66 -9.48
C LYS A 129 -12.40 11.14 -10.60
N THR A 130 -11.82 9.95 -10.46
CA THR A 130 -11.10 9.28 -11.54
C THR A 130 -12.09 8.77 -12.59
N ASP A 131 -11.68 8.69 -13.85
CA ASP A 131 -12.60 8.31 -14.93
C ASP A 131 -13.07 6.86 -14.80
N GLN A 132 -12.23 5.98 -14.22
CA GLN A 132 -12.62 4.62 -13.85
C GLN A 132 -13.75 4.61 -12.81
N ALA A 133 -13.59 5.34 -11.70
CA ALA A 133 -14.60 5.36 -10.66
C ALA A 133 -15.89 6.05 -11.12
N LYS A 134 -15.80 7.10 -11.96
CA LYS A 134 -16.98 7.70 -12.62
C LYS A 134 -17.72 6.69 -13.49
N ALA A 135 -16.99 5.90 -14.29
CA ALA A 135 -17.60 4.89 -15.15
C ALA A 135 -18.31 3.82 -14.32
N ASP A 136 -17.71 3.36 -13.22
CA ASP A 136 -18.32 2.38 -12.33
C ASP A 136 -19.55 2.95 -11.60
N LEU A 137 -19.49 4.20 -11.13
CA LEU A 137 -20.66 4.88 -10.58
C LEU A 137 -21.79 5.03 -11.62
N ALA A 138 -21.45 5.36 -12.86
CA ALA A 138 -22.42 5.45 -13.96
C ALA A 138 -23.06 4.08 -14.26
N ARG A 139 -22.27 3.01 -14.30
CA ARG A 139 -22.78 1.63 -14.44
C ARG A 139 -23.73 1.27 -13.30
N LEU A 140 -23.35 1.56 -12.05
CA LEU A 140 -24.22 1.33 -10.90
C LEU A 140 -25.51 2.16 -10.95
N ALA A 141 -25.44 3.41 -11.42
CA ALA A 141 -26.61 4.26 -11.60
C ALA A 141 -27.60 3.68 -12.63
N ILE A 142 -27.09 3.14 -13.75
CA ILE A 142 -27.92 2.46 -14.75
C ILE A 142 -28.63 1.25 -14.14
N ILE A 143 -27.91 0.42 -13.37
CA ILE A 143 -28.51 -0.75 -12.71
C ILE A 143 -29.57 -0.33 -11.69
N ARG A 144 -29.31 0.71 -10.89
CA ARG A 144 -30.29 1.25 -9.93
C ARG A 144 -31.55 1.72 -10.66
N LYS A 145 -31.39 2.49 -11.74
CA LYS A 145 -32.52 2.95 -12.56
C LYS A 145 -33.32 1.78 -13.15
N GLN A 146 -32.65 0.76 -13.70
CA GLN A 146 -33.32 -0.43 -14.22
C GLN A 146 -34.10 -1.19 -13.13
N ARG A 147 -33.55 -1.28 -11.92
CA ARG A 147 -34.23 -1.92 -10.78
C ARG A 147 -35.44 -1.12 -10.32
N GLU A 148 -35.31 0.20 -10.22
CA GLU A 148 -36.41 1.09 -9.86
C GLU A 148 -37.53 1.06 -10.90
N ASP A 149 -37.18 1.13 -12.19
CA ASP A 149 -38.14 1.05 -13.28
C ASP A 149 -38.84 -0.32 -13.32
N ALA A 150 -38.11 -1.41 -13.06
CA ALA A 150 -38.70 -2.75 -12.96
C ALA A 150 -39.61 -2.90 -11.73
N ALA A 151 -39.25 -2.29 -10.58
CA ALA A 151 -40.08 -2.29 -9.38
C ALA A 151 -41.37 -1.49 -9.61
N LYS A 152 -41.27 -0.29 -10.21
CA LYS A 152 -42.42 0.54 -10.59
C LYS A 152 -43.35 -0.20 -11.55
N LYS A 153 -42.81 -0.80 -12.62
CA LYS A 153 -43.61 -1.62 -13.56
C LYS A 153 -44.31 -2.78 -12.86
N LYS A 154 -43.62 -3.52 -11.98
CA LYS A 154 -44.24 -4.60 -11.21
C LYS A 154 -45.37 -4.12 -10.30
N ASP A 155 -45.22 -2.96 -9.68
CA ASP A 155 -46.25 -2.42 -8.78
C ASP A 155 -47.45 -1.84 -9.55
N GLU A 156 -47.22 -1.26 -10.73
CA GLU A 156 -48.29 -0.86 -11.66
C GLU A 156 -49.05 -2.07 -12.19
N GLU A 157 -48.36 -3.12 -12.64
CA GLU A 157 -48.98 -4.36 -13.10
C GLU A 157 -49.78 -5.05 -11.99
N LYS A 158 -49.27 -5.08 -10.75
CA LYS A 158 -50.02 -5.59 -9.59
C LYS A 158 -51.28 -4.77 -9.34
N LYS A 159 -51.20 -3.42 -9.35
CA LYS A 159 -52.35 -2.54 -9.16
C LYS A 159 -53.40 -2.75 -10.26
N ALA A 160 -52.98 -2.83 -11.52
CA ALA A 160 -53.86 -3.10 -12.66
C ALA A 160 -54.52 -4.48 -12.53
N LYS A 161 -53.77 -5.51 -12.15
CA LYS A 161 -54.31 -6.87 -11.94
C LYS A 161 -55.28 -6.93 -10.76
N VAL A 162 -54.99 -6.23 -9.66
CA VAL A 162 -55.89 -6.13 -8.50
C VAL A 162 -57.17 -5.39 -8.91
N ALA A 163 -57.08 -4.25 -9.58
CA ALA A 163 -58.23 -3.50 -10.08
C ALA A 163 -59.07 -4.33 -11.07
N ALA A 164 -58.43 -5.04 -12.00
CA ALA A 164 -59.12 -5.94 -12.92
C ALA A 164 -59.80 -7.10 -12.18
N SER A 165 -59.13 -7.70 -11.19
CA SER A 165 -59.72 -8.78 -10.37
C SER A 165 -60.86 -8.29 -9.47
N ALA A 166 -60.81 -7.05 -9.00
CA ALA A 166 -61.87 -6.43 -8.21
C ALA A 166 -63.06 -6.08 -9.12
N ALA A 167 -62.82 -5.58 -10.33
CA ALA A 167 -63.85 -5.32 -11.33
C ALA A 167 -64.54 -6.61 -11.77
N THR A 168 -63.80 -7.69 -12.07
CA THR A 168 -64.40 -8.99 -12.43
C THR A 168 -65.20 -9.61 -11.28
N ARG A 169 -64.72 -9.53 -10.03
CA ARG A 169 -65.52 -9.94 -8.86
C ARG A 169 -66.77 -9.09 -8.69
N GLY A 170 -66.68 -7.77 -8.88
CA GLY A 170 -67.81 -6.85 -8.78
C GLY A 170 -68.90 -7.19 -9.81
N ILE A 171 -68.52 -7.42 -11.07
CA ILE A 171 -69.44 -7.80 -12.15
C ILE A 171 -70.12 -9.13 -11.83
N ASN A 172 -69.37 -10.16 -11.43
CA ASN A 172 -69.95 -11.47 -11.08
C ASN A 172 -70.93 -11.37 -9.89
N SER A 173 -70.68 -10.48 -8.92
CA SER A 173 -71.59 -10.28 -7.79
C SER A 173 -72.90 -9.55 -8.16
N LEU A 174 -72.89 -8.73 -9.22
CA LEU A 174 -74.09 -8.07 -9.74
C LEU A 174 -74.95 -8.99 -10.60
N THR A 175 -74.38 -9.99 -11.28
CA THR A 175 -75.13 -10.92 -12.14
C THR A 175 -75.83 -12.05 -11.36
N LEU A 176 -75.60 -12.15 -10.06
CA LEU A 176 -76.14 -13.19 -9.16
C LEU A 176 -77.30 -12.70 -8.27
N LYS A 177 -77.78 -11.47 -8.48
CA LYS A 177 -78.99 -10.89 -7.86
C LYS A 177 -80.07 -10.70 -8.92
#